data_AF-A0A379MYL2-F1
#
_entry.id   AF-A0A379MYL2-F1
#
_cell.length_a   1.000
_cell.length_b   1.000
_cell.length_c   1.000
_cell.angle_alpha   90.00
_cell.angle_beta   90.00
_cell.angle_gamma   90.00
#
_symmetry.space_group_name_H-M   'P 1'
#
loop_
_entity.id
_entity.type
_entity.pdbx_description
1 polymer ?
#
loop_
_entity_poly.entity_id
_entity_poly.type
_entity_poly.pdbx_seq_one_letter_code
_entity_poly.pdbx_strand_id
1 'polypeptide(L)'
;MTAPHGLAEAGPRSTRDILRATLPLWLALMLLLAATLGLAYVPLGRWSAAVAFGISGVKTVLIGVFFMKLRDAIPLVRIAACATMLWLAFLFLLTFADLLTRAPLTQPGTIVPSMG
;
A
#
# COMPACT_ATOMS: atom_id res chain seq x y z
N MET A 1 45.22 -31.36 2.75
CA MET A 1 45.59 -30.71 1.48
C MET A 1 44.36 -30.66 0.59
N THR A 2 43.57 -29.57 0.67
CA THR A 2 42.71 -29.00 -0.39
C THR A 2 42.10 -27.73 0.19
N ALA A 3 42.52 -26.58 -0.36
CA ALA A 3 41.98 -25.27 -0.07
C ALA A 3 40.55 -25.11 -0.65
N PRO A 4 39.77 -24.12 -0.19
CA PRO A 4 38.31 -24.10 -0.30
C PRO A 4 37.79 -23.79 -1.71
N HIS A 5 36.64 -24.39 -2.05
CA HIS A 5 35.87 -24.23 -3.29
C HIS A 5 35.17 -22.86 -3.37
N GLY A 6 35.91 -21.78 -3.11
CA GLY A 6 35.39 -20.43 -2.85
C GLY A 6 35.45 -19.43 -4.01
N LEU A 7 35.80 -19.84 -5.23
CA LEU A 7 36.02 -18.92 -6.38
C LEU A 7 35.19 -19.28 -7.61
N ALA A 8 34.03 -19.91 -7.46
CA ALA A 8 32.98 -19.82 -8.47
C ALA A 8 32.28 -18.46 -8.28
N GLU A 9 33.04 -17.40 -8.57
CA GLU A 9 32.58 -16.03 -8.71
C GLU A 9 31.26 -16.08 -9.50
N ALA A 10 30.14 -15.89 -8.81
CA ALA A 10 28.86 -15.69 -9.46
C ALA A 10 29.04 -14.46 -10.36
N GLY A 11 29.23 -14.70 -11.67
CA GLY A 11 29.58 -13.66 -12.63
C GLY A 11 28.68 -12.43 -12.44
N PRO A 12 29.24 -11.21 -12.44
CA PRO A 12 28.50 -10.01 -12.07
C PRO A 12 27.22 -9.94 -12.91
N ARG A 13 26.07 -10.03 -12.25
CA ARG A 13 24.76 -9.82 -12.90
C ARG A 13 24.83 -8.48 -13.61
N SER A 14 24.75 -8.49 -14.95
CA SER A 14 24.93 -7.30 -15.76
C SER A 14 23.90 -6.26 -15.33
N THR A 15 24.35 -5.01 -15.14
CA THR A 15 23.46 -3.90 -14.76
C THR A 15 22.27 -3.78 -15.71
N ARG A 16 22.47 -4.14 -17.00
CA ARG A 16 21.41 -4.18 -18.02
C ARG A 16 20.32 -5.19 -17.72
N ASP A 17 20.63 -6.33 -17.12
CA ASP A 17 19.65 -7.36 -16.80
C ASP A 17 18.77 -6.94 -15.61
N ILE A 18 19.40 -6.30 -14.62
CA ILE A 18 18.69 -5.71 -13.47
C ILE A 18 17.77 -4.58 -13.94
N LEU A 19 18.26 -3.71 -14.83
CA LEU A 19 17.49 -2.64 -15.43
C LEU A 19 16.32 -3.20 -16.24
N ARG A 20 16.54 -4.18 -17.11
CA ARG A 20 15.48 -4.80 -17.92
C ARG A 20 14.38 -5.45 -17.07
N ALA A 21 14.74 -6.04 -15.93
CA ALA A 21 13.77 -6.62 -15.01
C ALA A 21 12.99 -5.56 -14.21
N THR A 22 13.62 -4.45 -13.85
CA THR A 22 13.03 -3.43 -12.95
C THR A 22 12.29 -2.31 -13.70
N LEU A 23 12.71 -2.00 -14.92
CA LEU A 23 12.14 -0.92 -15.75
C LEU A 23 10.63 -1.07 -16.04
N PRO A 24 10.08 -2.24 -16.41
CA PRO A 24 8.64 -2.35 -16.66
C PRO A 24 7.81 -2.14 -15.39
N LEU A 25 8.30 -2.59 -14.23
CA LEU A 25 7.69 -2.36 -12.93
C LEU A 25 7.72 -0.86 -12.61
N TRP A 26 8.87 -0.21 -12.77
CA TRP A 26 9.00 1.23 -12.55
C TRP A 26 8.02 2.02 -13.43
N LEU A 27 7.89 1.68 -14.71
CA LEU A 27 6.92 2.29 -15.62
C LEU A 27 5.48 2.06 -15.15
N ALA A 28 5.13 0.85 -14.73
CA ALA A 28 3.82 0.55 -14.17
C ALA A 28 3.53 1.41 -12.93
N LEU A 29 4.49 1.57 -12.01
CA LEU A 29 4.34 2.44 -10.85
C LEU A 29 4.18 3.91 -11.22
N MET A 30 4.93 4.40 -12.21
CA MET A 30 4.80 5.77 -12.71
C MET A 30 3.43 6.01 -13.36
N LEU A 31 2.91 5.02 -14.11
CA LEU A 31 1.57 5.10 -14.68
C LEU A 31 0.50 5.15 -13.58
N LEU A 32 0.59 4.26 -12.58
CA LEU A 32 -0.33 4.30 -11.44
C LEU A 32 -0.16 5.58 -10.61
N LEU A 33 1.03 6.19 -10.58
CA LEU A 33 1.26 7.49 -9.95
C LEU A 33 0.54 8.61 -10.70
N ALA A 34 0.75 8.70 -12.01
CA ALA A 34 0.06 9.64 -12.86
C ALA A 34 -1.46 9.47 -12.76
N ALA A 35 -1.95 8.23 -12.72
CA ALA A 35 -3.36 7.93 -12.51
C ALA A 35 -3.87 8.48 -11.17
N THR A 36 -3.17 8.21 -10.04
CA THR A 36 -3.58 8.77 -8.74
C THR A 36 -3.60 10.29 -8.75
N LEU A 37 -2.59 10.93 -9.35
CA LEU A 37 -2.50 12.38 -9.40
C LEU A 37 -3.61 12.98 -10.26
N GLY A 38 -3.82 12.47 -11.47
CA GLY A 38 -4.88 12.94 -12.36
C GLY A 38 -6.26 12.75 -11.73
N LEU A 39 -6.48 11.60 -11.09
CA LEU A 39 -7.75 11.29 -10.47
C LEU A 39 -8.04 12.15 -9.22
N ALA A 40 -7.02 12.68 -8.55
CA ALA A 40 -7.20 13.63 -7.45
C ALA A 40 -7.84 14.95 -7.89
N TYR A 41 -7.67 15.34 -9.16
CA TYR A 41 -8.29 16.54 -9.74
C TYR A 41 -9.64 16.27 -10.40
N VAL A 42 -10.07 15.00 -10.51
CA VAL A 42 -11.38 14.64 -11.07
C VAL A 42 -12.39 14.50 -9.92
N PRO A 43 -13.48 15.27 -9.90
CA PRO A 43 -14.51 15.16 -8.86
C PRO A 43 -15.37 13.91 -9.10
N LEU A 44 -14.91 12.75 -8.65
CA LEU A 44 -15.63 11.47 -8.71
C LEU A 44 -16.70 11.31 -7.60
N GLY A 45 -16.90 12.37 -6.80
CA GLY A 45 -17.86 12.39 -5.69
C GLY A 45 -17.62 11.24 -4.71
N ARG A 46 -18.67 10.46 -4.42
CA ARG A 46 -18.61 9.32 -3.49
C ARG A 46 -17.64 8.21 -3.89
N TRP A 47 -17.26 8.11 -5.17
CA TRP A 47 -16.40 7.04 -5.67
C TRP A 47 -14.91 7.35 -5.55
N SER A 48 -14.53 8.61 -5.26
CA SER A 48 -13.13 9.02 -5.14
C SER A 48 -12.34 8.17 -4.16
N ALA A 49 -12.92 7.89 -2.98
CA ALA A 49 -12.28 7.07 -1.95
C ALA A 49 -12.05 5.64 -2.44
N ALA A 50 -13.07 4.99 -3.00
CA ALA A 50 -12.98 3.62 -3.49
C ALA A 50 -11.90 3.47 -4.57
N VAL A 51 -11.84 4.41 -5.53
CA VAL A 51 -10.82 4.35 -6.59
C VAL A 51 -9.43 4.67 -6.06
N ALA A 52 -9.29 5.66 -5.16
CA ALA A 52 -8.01 5.97 -4.53
C ALA A 52 -7.44 4.77 -3.74
N PHE A 53 -8.28 4.09 -2.96
CA PHE A 53 -7.88 2.87 -2.25
C PHE A 53 -7.55 1.73 -3.22
N GLY A 54 -8.32 1.57 -4.30
CA GLY A 54 -8.03 0.59 -5.35
C GLY A 54 -6.64 0.78 -5.97
N ILE A 55 -6.32 2.00 -6.42
CA ILE A 55 -5.02 2.30 -7.03
C ILE A 55 -3.88 2.15 -6.01
N SER A 56 -4.08 2.60 -4.77
CA SER A 56 -3.11 2.44 -3.68
C SER A 56 -2.83 0.96 -3.38
N GLY A 57 -3.88 0.13 -3.36
CA GLY A 57 -3.76 -1.31 -3.18
C GLY A 57 -2.92 -1.97 -4.28
N VAL A 58 -3.18 -1.66 -5.55
CA VAL A 58 -2.40 -2.22 -6.68
C VAL A 58 -0.94 -1.80 -6.60
N LYS A 59 -0.65 -0.51 -6.30
CA LYS A 59 0.74 -0.05 -6.08
C LYS A 59 1.42 -0.84 -4.97
N THR A 60 0.74 -1.02 -3.84
CA THR A 60 1.30 -1.70 -2.66
C THR A 60 1.63 -3.15 -2.97
N VAL A 61 0.75 -3.88 -3.67
CA VAL A 61 0.99 -5.26 -4.08
C VAL A 61 2.19 -5.35 -5.03
N LEU A 62 2.27 -4.43 -6.01
CA LEU A 62 3.36 -4.42 -6.98
C LEU A 62 4.72 -4.17 -6.30
N ILE A 63 4.77 -3.26 -5.33
CA ILE A 63 5.98 -2.99 -4.54
C ILE A 63 6.33 -4.20 -3.65
N GLY A 64 5.37 -4.76 -2.93
CA GLY A 64 5.59 -5.87 -2.01
C GLY A 64 6.12 -7.13 -2.71
N VAL A 65 5.55 -7.48 -3.87
CA VAL A 65 5.94 -8.69 -4.60
C VAL A 65 7.31 -8.53 -5.27
N PHE A 66 7.58 -7.38 -5.90
CA PHE A 66 8.75 -7.25 -6.77
C PHE A 66 9.94 -6.53 -6.12
N PHE A 67 9.72 -5.49 -5.32
CA PHE A 67 10.82 -4.73 -4.70
C PHE A 67 11.20 -5.26 -3.32
N MET A 68 10.22 -5.65 -2.50
CA MET A 68 10.51 -6.13 -1.15
C MET A 68 10.95 -7.60 -1.10
N LYS A 69 10.99 -8.30 -2.25
CA LYS A 69 11.26 -9.74 -2.35
C LYS A 69 10.51 -10.55 -1.30
N LEU A 70 9.26 -10.17 -1.03
CA LEU A 70 8.46 -10.80 0.03
C LEU A 70 8.23 -12.30 -0.22
N ARG A 71 8.40 -12.74 -1.47
CA ARG A 71 8.41 -14.14 -1.88
C ARG A 71 9.64 -14.92 -1.41
N ASP A 72 10.81 -14.30 -1.39
CA ASP A 72 12.07 -14.91 -0.95
C ASP A 72 12.38 -14.63 0.52
N ALA A 73 11.56 -13.81 1.18
CA ALA A 73 11.72 -13.46 2.58
C ALA A 73 11.45 -14.66 3.51
N ILE A 74 12.12 -14.66 4.66
CA ILE A 74 11.92 -15.67 5.71
C ILE A 74 10.43 -15.78 6.10
N PRO A 75 9.92 -16.98 6.44
CA PRO A 75 8.50 -17.21 6.71
C PRO A 75 7.89 -16.26 7.76
N LEU A 76 8.68 -15.87 8.77
CA LEU A 76 8.27 -14.92 9.80
C LEU A 76 7.86 -13.55 9.23
N VAL A 77 8.61 -13.04 8.25
CA VAL A 77 8.31 -11.75 7.59
C VAL A 77 7.01 -11.83 6.79
N ARG A 78 6.74 -12.98 6.16
CA ARG A 78 5.48 -13.21 5.43
C ARG A 78 4.28 -13.23 6.37
N ILE A 79 4.40 -13.90 7.51
CA ILE A 79 3.34 -13.95 8.52
C ILE A 79 3.10 -12.57 9.12
N ALA A 80 4.17 -11.83 9.46
CA ALA A 80 4.06 -10.46 9.95
C ALA A 80 3.35 -9.55 8.94
N ALA A 81 3.72 -9.61 7.65
CA ALA A 81 3.07 -8.84 6.59
C ALA A 81 1.57 -9.19 6.47
N CYS A 82 1.22 -10.48 6.50
CA CYS A 82 -0.18 -10.90 6.50
C CYS A 82 -0.94 -10.42 7.76
N ALA A 83 -0.31 -10.48 8.94
CA ALA A 83 -0.90 -10.03 10.19
C ALA A 83 -1.17 -8.52 10.16
N THR A 84 -0.23 -7.71 9.68
CA THR A 84 -0.43 -6.27 9.52
C THR A 84 -1.52 -5.98 8.49
N MET A 85 -1.57 -6.71 7.37
CA MET A 85 -2.61 -6.52 6.35
C MET A 85 -4.01 -6.86 6.90
N LEU A 86 -4.12 -7.97 7.65
CA LEU A 86 -5.35 -8.35 8.33
C LEU A 86 -5.76 -7.30 9.38
N TRP A 87 -4.80 -6.82 10.17
CA TRP A 87 -5.05 -5.77 11.17
C TRP A 87 -5.53 -4.47 10.54
N LEU A 88 -4.89 -4.02 9.45
CA LEU A 88 -5.32 -2.86 8.68
C LEU A 88 -6.74 -3.03 8.12
N ALA A 89 -7.08 -4.22 7.64
CA ALA A 89 -8.43 -4.51 7.16
C ALA A 89 -9.48 -4.35 8.28
N PHE A 90 -9.17 -4.81 9.50
CA PHE A 90 -10.05 -4.58 10.66
C PHE A 90 -10.18 -3.09 10.99
N LEU A 91 -9.08 -2.33 11.00
CA LEU A 91 -9.14 -0.89 11.28
C LEU A 91 -10.01 -0.14 10.27
N PHE A 92 -9.89 -0.46 8.98
CA PHE A 92 -10.77 0.12 7.96
C PHE A 92 -12.22 -0.30 8.16
N LEU A 93 -12.49 -1.59 8.36
CA LEU A 93 -13.85 -2.10 8.55
C LEU A 93 -14.53 -1.43 9.75
N LEU A 94 -13.83 -1.35 10.89
CA LEU A 94 -14.34 -0.70 12.10
C LEU A 94 -14.56 0.81 11.88
N THR A 95 -13.66 1.49 11.18
CA THR A 95 -13.81 2.91 10.86
C THR A 95 -15.02 3.15 9.95
N PHE A 96 -15.18 2.36 8.88
CA PHE A 96 -16.35 2.49 8.00
C PHE A 96 -17.65 2.13 8.72
N ALA A 97 -17.64 1.09 9.57
CA ALA A 97 -18.78 0.75 10.40
C ALA A 97 -19.14 1.89 11.36
N ASP A 98 -18.16 2.52 12.00
CA ASP A 98 -18.36 3.70 12.85
C ASP A 98 -18.99 4.85 12.04
N LEU A 99 -18.39 5.20 10.89
CA LEU A 99 -18.91 6.28 10.04
C LEU A 99 -20.35 6.04 9.55
N LEU A 100 -20.70 4.79 9.22
CA LEU A 100 -22.04 4.43 8.75
C LEU A 100 -23.08 4.36 9.87
N THR A 101 -22.65 3.99 11.09
CA THR A 101 -23.54 3.89 12.25
C THR A 101 -23.60 5.18 13.08
N ARG A 102 -22.72 6.14 12.78
CA ARG A 102 -22.67 7.43 13.46
C ARG A 102 -23.98 8.19 13.26
N ALA A 103 -24.77 8.25 14.32
CA ALA A 103 -25.94 9.11 14.37
C ALA A 103 -25.49 10.59 14.34
N PRO A 104 -26.26 11.49 13.70
CA PRO A 104 -26.03 12.92 13.81
C PRO A 104 -25.99 13.33 15.29
N LEU A 105 -25.06 14.21 15.66
CA LEU A 105 -25.05 14.85 16.96
C LEU A 105 -26.32 15.72 17.09
N THR A 106 -27.45 15.12 17.42
CA THR A 106 -28.59 15.84 17.95
C THR A 106 -28.23 16.12 19.39
N GLN A 107 -27.48 17.19 19.64
CA GLN A 107 -27.00 17.56 20.97
C GLN A 107 -28.18 18.20 21.72
N PRO A 108 -28.88 17.50 22.62
CA PRO A 108 -29.98 18.09 23.36
C PRO A 108 -29.34 18.89 24.50
N GLY A 109 -29.18 20.20 24.29
CA GLY A 109 -28.58 21.09 25.28
C GLY A 109 -27.38 21.88 24.79
N THR A 110 -27.41 22.44 23.58
CA THR A 110 -26.62 23.66 23.34
C THR A 110 -27.21 24.74 24.24
N ILE A 111 -26.68 24.86 25.46
CA ILE A 111 -26.97 25.95 26.38
C ILE A 111 -26.39 27.19 25.70
N VAL A 112 -27.23 27.95 25.02
CA VAL A 112 -26.86 29.30 24.60
C VAL A 112 -26.59 30.09 25.88
N PRO A 113 -25.37 30.62 26.11
CA PRO A 113 -25.12 31.44 27.28
C PRO A 113 -26.07 32.65 27.21
N SER A 114 -26.99 32.73 28.16
CA SER A 114 -27.86 33.89 28.34
C SER A 114 -26.98 35.06 28.76
N MET A 115 -26.65 35.93 27.82
CA MET A 115 -26.13 37.26 28.13
C MET A 115 -27.35 38.13 28.48
N GLY A 116 -27.71 38.14 29.77
CA GLY A 116 -28.81 38.92 30.33
C GLY A 116 -28.76 38.90 31.84
#